data_AF-A0A8T3TY85-F1
#
_entry.id   AF-A0A8T3TY85-F1
#
_cell.length_a   1.000
_cell.length_b   1.000
_cell.length_c   1.000
_cell.angle_alpha   90.00
_cell.angle_beta   90.00
_cell.angle_gamma   90.00
#
_symmetry.space_group_name_H-M   'P 1'
#
loop_
_entity.id
_entity.type
_entity.pdbx_description
1 polymer ?
#
loop_
_entity_poly.entity_id
_entity_poly.type
_entity_poly.pdbx_seq_one_letter_code
_entity_poly.pdbx_strand_id
1 'polypeptide(L)' 'VNTGYVDMHKAMKIYNDVGYDSFFIDDHVPSTFQDTHFGHRGRAFAMGYIQALIESVKKG' A
#
# COMPACT_ATOMS: atom_id res chain seq x y z
N VAL A 1 -6.35 8.16 -8.60
CA VAL A 1 -5.42 7.47 -7.67
C VAL A 1 -6.18 6.31 -7.05
N ASN A 2 -5.57 5.12 -6.98
CA ASN A 2 -6.20 3.88 -6.51
C ASN A 2 -7.49 3.47 -7.29
N THR A 3 -7.36 3.21 -8.59
CA THR A 3 -8.47 2.81 -9.48
C THR A 3 -8.64 1.29 -9.59
N GLY A 4 -8.07 0.54 -8.65
CA GLY A 4 -8.21 -0.91 -8.59
C GLY A 4 -9.59 -1.33 -8.07
N TYR A 5 -9.89 -2.63 -8.13
CA TYR A 5 -11.14 -3.19 -7.63
C TYR A 5 -11.14 -3.44 -6.11
N VAL A 6 -9.99 -3.35 -5.46
CA VAL A 6 -9.83 -3.62 -4.02
C VAL A 6 -9.92 -2.32 -3.25
N ASP A 7 -10.83 -2.27 -2.28
CA ASP A 7 -10.86 -1.22 -1.26
C ASP A 7 -9.73 -1.47 -0.24
N MET A 8 -8.58 -0.85 -0.50
CA MET A 8 -7.38 -1.02 0.33
C MET A 8 -7.57 -0.47 1.74
N HIS A 9 -8.43 0.52 1.95
CA HIS A 9 -8.70 1.05 3.29
C HIS A 9 -9.53 0.05 4.10
N LYS A 10 -10.58 -0.52 3.50
CA LYS A 10 -11.35 -1.61 4.12
C LYS A 10 -10.47 -2.82 4.42
N ALA A 11 -9.59 -3.22 3.50
CA ALA A 11 -8.65 -4.31 3.73
C ALA A 11 -7.74 -4.02 4.93
N MET A 12 -7.13 -2.83 4.97
CA MET A 12 -6.24 -2.43 6.07
C MET A 12 -6.98 -2.37 7.42
N LYS A 13 -8.25 -1.92 7.42
CA LYS A 13 -9.09 -1.95 8.63
C LYS A 13 -9.30 -3.39 9.13
N ILE A 14 -9.62 -4.33 8.23
CA ILE A 14 -9.80 -5.73 8.60
C ILE A 14 -8.51 -6.30 9.20
N TYR A 15 -7.35 -6.05 8.59
CA TYR A 15 -6.06 -6.50 9.14
C TYR A 15 -5.81 -5.95 10.55
N ASN A 16 -6.11 -4.67 10.78
CA ASN A 16 -6.02 -4.06 12.09
C ASN A 16 -6.99 -4.67 13.11
N ASP A 17 -8.25 -4.89 12.71
CA ASP A 17 -9.31 -5.42 13.58
C ASP A 17 -9.03 -6.86 14.03
N VAL A 18 -8.35 -7.67 13.21
CA VAL A 18 -7.92 -9.04 13.59
C VAL A 18 -6.58 -9.09 14.31
N GLY A 19 -5.95 -7.95 14.57
CA GLY A 19 -4.68 -7.86 15.30
C GLY A 19 -3.47 -8.35 14.52
N TYR A 20 -3.46 -8.24 13.18
CA TYR A 20 -2.28 -8.55 12.39
C TYR A 20 -1.12 -7.59 12.73
N ASP A 21 0.05 -8.13 13.08
CA ASP A 21 1.19 -7.37 13.63
C ASP A 21 2.49 -7.50 12.82
N SER A 22 2.44 -8.14 11.64
CA SER A 22 3.60 -8.36 10.79
C SER A 22 3.70 -7.32 9.68
N PHE A 23 4.67 -7.49 8.78
CA PHE A 23 5.00 -6.54 7.74
C PHE A 23 3.98 -6.56 6.58
N PHE A 24 3.88 -5.40 5.90
CA PHE A 24 3.21 -5.24 4.61
C PHE A 24 4.26 -4.85 3.57
N ILE A 25 4.20 -5.48 2.40
CA ILE A 25 5.12 -5.26 1.28
C ILE A 25 4.29 -5.07 0.03
N ASP A 26 4.68 -4.11 -0.81
CA ASP A 26 4.10 -3.96 -2.15
C ASP A 26 4.54 -5.10 -3.06
N ASP A 27 3.66 -5.57 -3.94
CA ASP A 27 3.96 -6.69 -4.85
C ASP A 27 4.38 -6.18 -6.24
N HIS A 28 3.38 -5.81 -7.05
CA HIS A 28 3.56 -5.29 -8.40
C HIS A 28 3.22 -3.81 -8.48
N VAL A 29 4.02 -3.08 -9.23
CA VAL A 29 3.79 -1.67 -9.56
C VAL A 29 3.83 -1.50 -11.07
N PRO A 30 3.07 -0.54 -11.64
CA PRO A 30 3.13 -0.29 -13.07
C PRO A 30 4.53 0.19 -13.47
N SER A 31 4.92 -0.12 -14.70
CA SER A 31 6.09 0.53 -15.30
C SER A 31 5.81 2.03 -15.43
N THR A 32 6.73 2.87 -14.96
CA THR A 32 6.59 4.32 -15.03
C THR A 32 7.68 4.94 -15.90
N PHE A 33 7.39 6.11 -16.46
CA PHE A 33 8.31 6.82 -17.37
C PHE A 33 9.63 7.13 -16.66
N GLN A 34 10.75 6.77 -17.30
CA GLN A 34 12.10 6.95 -16.75
C GLN A 34 12.30 6.33 -15.36
N ASP A 35 11.62 5.21 -15.07
CA ASP A 35 11.94 4.39 -13.92
C ASP A 35 13.06 3.40 -14.24
N THR A 36 13.65 2.88 -13.17
CA THR A 36 14.52 1.71 -13.23
C THR A 36 13.75 0.45 -13.63
N HIS A 37 14.47 -0.58 -14.09
CA HIS A 37 13.87 -1.89 -14.35
C HIS A 37 13.13 -2.49 -13.13
N PHE A 38 13.56 -2.14 -11.92
CA PHE A 38 12.94 -2.62 -10.68
C PHE A 38 11.69 -1.81 -10.24
N GLY A 39 11.38 -0.71 -10.92
CA GLY A 39 10.17 0.08 -10.64
C GLY A 39 10.22 0.91 -9.35
N HIS A 40 11.41 1.36 -8.92
CA HIS A 40 11.61 2.06 -7.63
C HIS A 40 10.63 3.22 -7.38
N ARG A 41 10.23 3.99 -8.40
CA ARG A 41 9.31 5.13 -8.20
C ARG A 41 7.90 4.63 -7.86
N GLY A 42 7.43 3.62 -8.58
CA GLY A 42 6.14 2.97 -8.30
C GLY A 42 6.11 2.34 -6.91
N ARG A 43 7.18 1.63 -6.54
CA ARG A 43 7.30 0.99 -5.22
C ARG A 43 7.34 2.01 -4.09
N ALA A 44 8.09 3.09 -4.25
CA ALA A 44 8.13 4.18 -3.28
C ALA A 44 6.75 4.79 -3.05
N PHE A 45 5.98 5.01 -4.12
CA PHE A 45 4.59 5.47 -4.01
C PHE A 45 3.69 4.46 -3.28
N ALA A 46 3.76 3.18 -3.66
CA ALA A 46 2.95 2.11 -3.05
C ALA A 46 3.25 1.96 -1.55
N MET A 47 4.52 1.96 -1.17
CA MET A 47 4.93 1.89 0.24
C MET A 47 4.49 3.11 1.05
N GLY A 48 4.57 4.32 0.48
CA GLY A 48 4.03 5.52 1.13
C GLY A 48 2.51 5.44 1.34
N TYR A 49 1.78 4.90 0.35
CA TYR A 49 0.33 4.68 0.48
C TYR A 49 -0.01 3.64 1.55
N ILE A 50 0.74 2.53 1.63
CA ILE A 50 0.59 1.51 2.68
C ILE A 50 0.82 2.14 4.07
N GLN A 51 1.88 2.92 4.25
CA GLN A 51 2.15 3.61 5.52
C GLN A 51 0.99 4.54 5.91
N ALA A 52 0.47 5.33 4.98
CA ALA A 52 -0.66 6.21 5.22
C ALA A 52 -1.93 5.45 5.64
N LEU A 53 -2.21 4.30 5.02
CA LEU A 53 -3.36 3.45 5.39
C LEU A 53 -3.18 2.84 6.79
N ILE A 54 -1.98 2.36 7.13
CA ILE A 54 -1.69 1.85 8.47
C ILE A 54 -1.93 2.95 9.51
N GLU A 55 -1.44 4.16 9.24
CA GLU A 55 -1.67 5.29 10.14
C GLU A 55 -3.15 5.66 10.26
N SER A 56 -3.90 5.64 9.14
CA SER A 56 -5.31 6.04 9.13
C SER A 56 -6.19 5.09 9.94
N VAL A 57 -5.91 3.79 9.94
CA VAL A 57 -6.71 2.81 10.70
C VAL A 57 -6.28 2.69 12.16
N LYS A 58 -5.05 3.09 12.51
CA LYS A 58 -4.53 3.06 13.89
C LYS A 58 -4.79 4.34 14.68
N LYS A 59 -4.80 5.50 14.03
CA LYS A 59 -5.00 6.81 14.66
C LYS A 59 -6.46 7.30 14.59
N GLY A 60 -7.29 6.64 13.80
CA GLY A 60 -8.71 6.96 13.60
C GLY A 60 -9.64 6.38 14.66
#